data_AF-A0A8I2B6G9-F1
#
_entry.id   AF-A0A8I2B6G9-F1
#
_cell.length_a   1.000
_cell.length_b   1.000
_cell.length_c   1.000
_cell.angle_alpha   90.00
_cell.angle_beta   90.00
_cell.angle_gamma   90.00
#
_symmetry.space_group_name_H-M   'P 1'
#
loop_
_entity.id
_entity.type
_entity.pdbx_description
1 polymer ?
#
loop_
_entity_poly.entity_id
_entity_poly.type
_entity_poly.pdbx_seq_one_letter_code
_entity_poly.pdbx_strand_id
1 'polypeptide(L)'
;QFRLSEEQYNKLKISGETYGLSPNLYAKKLAQKSHLKKPYLEHDQAKSLLLELSKQGTNLNQIAKKLNQFDRMDNQDKELIEALRYTYGVLAQAQKGYQELWQQLQK
;
A
#
# COMPACT_ATOMS: atom_id res chain seq x y z
N GLN A 1 -20.75 -28.53 9.58
CA GLN A 1 -21.48 -27.23 9.57
C GLN A 1 -21.29 -26.59 10.94
N PHE A 2 -20.87 -25.32 11.01
CA PHE A 2 -20.75 -24.61 12.30
C PHE A 2 -22.13 -24.09 12.70
N ARG A 3 -22.56 -24.36 13.94
CA ARG A 3 -23.77 -23.77 14.52
C ARG A 3 -23.34 -22.57 15.34
N LEU A 4 -23.75 -21.38 14.92
CA LEU A 4 -23.43 -20.11 15.57
C LEU A 4 -24.74 -19.38 15.87
N SER A 5 -24.82 -18.74 17.03
CA SER A 5 -25.86 -17.71 17.25
C SER A 5 -25.60 -16.50 16.34
N GLU A 6 -26.60 -15.63 16.15
CA GLU A 6 -26.41 -14.39 15.37
C GLU A 6 -25.28 -13.52 15.93
N GLU A 7 -25.19 -13.41 17.26
CA GLU A 7 -24.12 -12.65 17.92
C GLU A 7 -22.74 -13.24 17.61
N GLN A 8 -22.61 -14.57 17.66
CA GLN A 8 -21.36 -15.26 17.35
C GLN A 8 -21.00 -15.12 15.86
N TYR A 9 -21.99 -15.18 14.97
CA TYR A 9 -21.79 -14.96 13.54
C TYR A 9 -21.32 -13.53 13.25
N ASN A 10 -21.89 -12.51 13.90
CA ASN A 10 -21.45 -11.13 13.73
C ASN A 10 -20.02 -10.91 14.22
N LYS A 11 -19.64 -11.46 15.38
CA LYS A 11 -18.25 -11.40 15.86
C LYS A 11 -17.28 -12.07 14.89
N LEU A 12 -17.67 -13.21 14.34
CA LEU A 12 -16.87 -13.95 13.36
C LEU A 12 -16.74 -13.16 12.04
N LYS A 13 -17.82 -12.51 11.59
CA LYS A 13 -17.84 -11.68 10.39
C LYS A 13 -16.93 -10.48 10.52
N ILE A 14 -17.09 -9.68 11.57
CA ILE A 14 -16.25 -8.50 11.84
C ILE A 14 -14.78 -8.92 11.92
N SER A 15 -14.50 -10.01 12.65
CA SER A 15 -13.14 -10.53 12.75
C SER A 15 -12.61 -10.95 11.38
N GLY A 16 -13.39 -11.65 10.56
CA GLY A 16 -12.98 -12.02 9.20
C GLY A 16 -12.70 -10.82 8.30
N GLU A 17 -13.54 -9.79 8.37
CA GLU A 17 -13.39 -8.53 7.62
C GLU A 17 -12.08 -7.83 7.97
N THR A 18 -11.66 -7.84 9.25
CA THR A 18 -10.36 -7.32 9.67
C THR A 18 -9.19 -7.97 8.91
N TYR A 19 -9.30 -9.26 8.54
CA TYR A 19 -8.29 -9.98 7.76
C TYR A 19 -8.58 -10.01 6.24
N GLY A 20 -9.62 -9.31 5.77
CA GLY A 20 -10.06 -9.38 4.37
C GLY A 20 -10.58 -10.77 3.95
N LEU A 21 -11.07 -11.57 4.91
CA LEU A 21 -11.53 -12.93 4.68
C LEU A 21 -13.06 -13.01 4.85
N SER A 22 -13.70 -13.89 4.08
CA SER A 22 -15.10 -14.23 4.32
C SER A 22 -15.26 -14.96 5.66
N PRO A 23 -16.42 -14.88 6.34
CA PRO A 23 -16.62 -15.48 7.66
C PRO A 23 -16.31 -16.99 7.69
N ASN A 24 -16.72 -17.73 6.65
CA ASN A 24 -16.44 -19.16 6.53
C ASN A 24 -14.95 -19.46 6.34
N LEU A 25 -14.24 -18.66 5.54
CA LEU A 25 -12.80 -18.84 5.31
C LEU A 25 -11.99 -18.48 6.57
N TYR A 26 -12.42 -17.45 7.30
CA TYR A 26 -11.85 -17.06 8.58
C TYR A 26 -12.06 -18.14 9.64
N ALA A 27 -13.28 -18.68 9.79
CA ALA A 27 -13.56 -19.80 10.69
C ALA A 27 -12.72 -21.05 10.37
N LYS A 28 -12.56 -21.36 9.08
CA LYS A 28 -11.71 -22.48 8.64
C LYS A 28 -10.25 -22.26 9.03
N LYS A 29 -9.72 -21.05 8.84
CA LYS A 29 -8.34 -20.70 9.22
C LYS A 29 -8.12 -20.71 10.74
N LEU A 30 -9.10 -20.23 11.52
CA LEU A 30 -9.10 -20.34 12.98
C LEU A 30 -9.04 -21.81 13.43
N ALA A 31 -9.92 -22.65 12.88
CA ALA A 31 -10.01 -24.07 13.22
C ALA A 31 -8.74 -24.86 12.85
N GLN A 32 -8.04 -24.44 11.80
CA GLN A 32 -6.76 -25.03 11.38
C GLN A 32 -5.55 -24.58 12.21
N LYS A 33 -5.76 -23.90 13.35
CA LYS A 33 -4.70 -23.32 14.20
C LYS A 33 -3.75 -22.38 13.45
N SER A 34 -4.20 -21.77 12.35
CA SER A 34 -3.35 -20.80 11.66
C SER A 34 -3.11 -19.62 12.60
N HIS A 35 -1.85 -19.20 12.74
CA HIS A 35 -1.50 -17.98 13.46
C HIS A 35 -2.02 -16.78 12.66
N LEU A 36 -3.31 -16.48 12.83
CA LEU A 36 -3.93 -15.27 12.33
C LEU A 36 -3.33 -14.10 13.12
N LYS A 37 -2.26 -13.54 12.58
CA LYS A 37 -1.60 -12.35 13.14
C LYS A 37 -2.44 -11.15 12.77
N LYS A 38 -2.95 -10.43 13.77
CA LYS A 38 -3.76 -9.22 13.55
C LYS A 38 -3.03 -8.32 12.54
N PRO A 39 -3.68 -7.91 11.44
CA PRO A 39 -3.06 -7.03 10.48
C PRO A 39 -2.70 -5.70 11.15
N TYR A 40 -1.56 -5.14 10.75
CA TYR A 40 -1.04 -3.88 11.30
C TYR A 40 -1.94 -2.68 10.99
N LEU A 41 -2.71 -2.77 9.92
CA LEU A 41 -3.65 -1.75 9.48
C LEU A 41 -5.05 -2.35 9.42
N GLU A 42 -6.02 -1.60 9.92
CA GLU A 42 -7.43 -1.93 9.74
C GLU A 42 -7.79 -1.80 8.24
N HIS A 43 -8.81 -2.52 7.80
CA HIS A 43 -9.17 -2.64 6.38
C HIS A 43 -9.28 -1.29 5.66
N ASP A 44 -9.97 -0.32 6.25
CA ASP A 44 -10.20 0.99 5.62
C ASP A 44 -8.92 1.83 5.55
N GLN A 45 -8.02 1.69 6.52
CA GLN A 45 -6.70 2.31 6.50
C GLN A 45 -5.84 1.71 5.38
N ALA A 46 -5.86 0.38 5.23
CA ALA A 46 -5.15 -0.30 4.16
C ALA A 46 -5.68 0.10 2.77
N LYS A 47 -6.99 0.25 2.62
CA LYS A 47 -7.63 0.71 1.37
C LYS A 47 -7.25 2.15 1.03
N SER A 48 -7.24 3.05 2.01
CA SER A 48 -6.82 4.44 1.82
C SER A 48 -5.34 4.53 1.43
N LEU A 49 -4.48 3.77 2.12
CA LEU A 49 -3.06 3.70 1.81
C LEU A 49 -2.82 3.18 0.38
N LEU A 50 -3.53 2.14 -0.04
CA LEU A 50 -3.43 1.60 -1.40
C LEU A 50 -3.78 2.64 -2.47
N LEU A 51 -4.83 3.44 -2.24
CA LEU A 51 -5.25 4.50 -3.14
C LEU A 51 -4.14 5.56 -3.29
N GLU A 52 -3.58 6.02 -2.17
CA GLU A 52 -2.52 7.03 -2.18
C GLU A 52 -1.23 6.51 -2.83
N LEU A 53 -0.83 5.28 -2.52
CA LEU A 53 0.32 4.64 -3.18
C LEU A 53 0.11 4.51 -4.69
N SER A 54 -1.11 4.20 -5.13
CA SER A 54 -1.45 4.10 -6.55
C SER A 54 -1.35 5.44 -7.28
N LYS A 55 -1.82 6.52 -6.64
CA LYS A 55 -1.66 7.90 -7.17
C LYS A 55 -0.19 8.27 -7.29
N GLN A 56 0.60 8.00 -6.26
CA GLN A 56 2.04 8.27 -6.26
C GLN A 56 2.76 7.46 -7.35
N GLY A 57 2.48 6.17 -7.47
CA GLY A 57 3.05 5.31 -8.52
C GLY A 57 2.68 5.80 -9.92
N THR A 58 1.46 6.29 -10.11
CA THR A 58 1.03 6.90 -11.38
C THR A 58 1.84 8.16 -11.70
N ASN A 59 2.04 9.05 -10.74
CA ASN A 59 2.85 10.26 -10.91
C ASN A 59 4.31 9.93 -11.21
N LEU A 60 4.90 8.98 -10.48
CA LEU A 60 6.25 8.47 -10.73
C LEU A 60 6.40 7.92 -12.15
N ASN A 61 5.42 7.15 -12.62
CA ASN A 61 5.44 6.61 -13.98
C ASN A 61 5.35 7.71 -15.05
N GLN A 62 4.58 8.78 -14.80
CA GLN A 62 4.54 9.93 -15.70
C GLN A 62 5.89 10.66 -15.77
N ILE A 63 6.54 10.86 -14.61
CA ILE A 63 7.89 11.47 -14.54
C ILE A 63 8.90 10.60 -15.29
N ALA A 64 8.90 9.29 -15.04
CA ALA A 64 9.79 8.35 -15.73
C ALA A 64 9.58 8.36 -17.25
N LYS A 65 8.32 8.40 -17.72
CA LYS A 65 8.01 8.53 -19.15
C LYS A 65 8.56 9.83 -19.75
N LYS A 66 8.40 10.97 -19.06
CA LYS A 66 8.98 12.24 -19.50
C LYS A 66 10.51 12.19 -19.56
N LEU A 67 11.16 11.61 -18.55
CA LEU A 67 12.60 11.41 -18.52
C LEU A 67 13.10 10.50 -19.66
N ASN A 68 12.39 9.42 -19.97
CA ASN A 68 12.77 8.55 -21.09
C ASN A 68 12.61 9.20 -22.47
N GLN A 69 11.76 10.24 -22.57
CA GLN A 69 11.63 11.06 -23.78
C GLN A 69 12.72 12.13 -23.87
N PHE A 70 13.44 12.37 -22.76
CA PHE A 70 14.44 13.43 -22.61
C PHE A 70 15.70 13.20 -23.46
N ASP A 71 16.14 11.95 -23.65
CA ASP A 71 17.27 11.60 -24.54
C ASP A 71 17.02 11.99 -26.02
N ARG A 72 15.79 12.37 -26.37
CA ARG A 72 15.40 12.83 -27.72
C ARG A 72 15.20 14.33 -27.82
N MET A 73 15.35 15.09 -26.74
CA MET A 73 15.17 16.55 -26.71
C MET A 73 16.54 17.24 -26.86
N ASP A 74 16.65 18.11 -27.86
CA ASP A 74 17.87 18.87 -28.14
C ASP A 74 18.20 19.85 -26.99
N ASN A 75 19.46 20.29 -26.89
CA ASN A 75 20.09 20.99 -25.76
C ASN A 75 19.46 22.33 -25.27
N GLN A 76 18.25 22.70 -25.72
CA GLN A 76 17.57 23.94 -25.33
C GLN A 76 16.85 23.86 -23.97
N ASP A 77 16.59 22.68 -23.42
CA ASP A 77 15.75 22.53 -22.22
C ASP A 77 16.53 22.42 -20.89
N LYS A 78 17.54 23.26 -20.68
CA LYS A 78 18.32 23.28 -19.42
C LYS A 78 17.46 23.45 -18.17
N GLU A 79 16.42 24.29 -18.24
CA GLU A 79 15.47 24.46 -17.14
C GLU A 79 14.67 23.19 -16.85
N LEU A 80 14.32 22.42 -17.88
CA LEU A 80 13.62 21.14 -17.69
C LEU A 80 14.55 20.10 -17.07
N ILE A 81 15.84 20.05 -17.46
CA ILE A 81 16.85 19.21 -16.82
C ILE A 81 16.96 19.53 -15.33
N GLU A 82 17.01 20.81 -14.99
CA GLU A 82 17.19 21.26 -13.61
C GLU A 82 15.95 20.97 -12.76
N ALA A 83 14.76 21.22 -13.30
CA ALA A 83 13.49 20.84 -12.68
C ALA A 83 13.40 19.32 -12.44
N LEU A 84 13.84 18.51 -13.41
CA LEU A 84 13.84 17.05 -13.29
C LEU A 84 14.84 16.54 -12.24
N ARG A 85 16.03 17.13 -12.16
CA ARG A 85 17.03 16.81 -11.12
C ARG A 85 16.51 17.14 -9.73
N TYR A 86 15.90 18.30 -9.56
CA TYR A 86 15.27 18.69 -8.29
C TYR A 86 14.17 17.70 -7.90
N THR A 87 13.27 17.37 -8.84
CA THR A 87 12.17 16.44 -8.61
C THR A 87 12.67 15.06 -8.19
N TYR A 88 13.72 14.55 -8.86
CA TYR A 88 14.36 13.29 -8.49
C TYR A 88 14.92 13.33 -7.06
N GLY A 89 15.56 14.42 -6.65
CA GLY A 89 16.07 14.58 -5.28
C GLY A 89 14.98 14.52 -4.22
N VAL A 90 13.84 15.18 -4.46
CA VAL A 90 12.67 15.13 -3.56
C VAL A 90 12.12 13.71 -3.45
N LEU A 91 12.01 12.99 -4.57
CA LEU A 91 11.52 11.61 -4.59
C LEU A 91 12.45 10.66 -3.84
N ALA A 92 13.77 10.83 -3.98
CA ALA A 92 14.75 10.03 -3.24
C ALA A 92 14.65 10.24 -1.72
N GLN A 93 14.41 11.48 -1.29
CA GLN A 93 14.17 11.78 0.14
C GLN A 93 12.86 11.16 0.63
N ALA A 94 11.78 11.25 -0.14
CA ALA A 94 10.51 10.64 0.19
C ALA A 94 10.64 9.11 0.32
N GLN A 95 11.35 8.47 -0.61
CA GLN A 95 11.63 7.04 -0.55
C GLN A 95 12.36 6.65 0.74
N LYS A 96 13.37 7.43 1.16
CA LYS A 96 14.09 7.21 2.41
C LYS A 96 13.17 7.31 3.63
N GLY A 97 12.33 8.35 3.67
CA GLY A 97 11.33 8.52 4.74
C GLY A 97 10.34 7.35 4.80
N TYR A 98 9.88 6.86 3.64
CA TYR A 98 9.02 5.67 3.59
C TYR A 98 9.71 4.41 4.10
N GLN A 99 11.00 4.21 3.79
CA GLN A 99 11.78 3.09 4.31
C GLN A 99 11.94 3.16 5.83
N GLU A 100 12.21 4.34 6.38
CA GLU A 100 12.34 4.56 7.82
C GLU A 100 11.00 4.30 8.56
N LEU A 101 9.89 4.84 8.03
CA LEU A 101 8.56 4.56 8.57
C LEU A 101 8.20 3.08 8.51
N TRP A 102 8.55 2.41 7.41
CA TRP A 102 8.32 0.98 7.26
C TRP A 102 9.10 0.16 8.29
N GLN A 103 10.35 0.52 8.57
CA GLN A 103 11.15 -0.13 9.63
C GLN A 103 10.57 0.09 11.03
N GLN A 104 9.98 1.25 11.31
CA GLN A 104 9.35 1.53 12.59
C GLN A 104 8.10 0.67 12.82
N LEU A 105 7.33 0.39 11.76
CA LEU A 105 6.13 -0.47 11.81
C LEU A 105 6.45 -1.96 11.94
N GLN A 106 7.70 -2.37 11.75
CA GLN A 106 8.16 -3.76 11.92
C GLN A 106 8.56 -4.10 13.37
N LYS A 107 8.64 -3.11 14.27
CA LYS A 107 8.83 -3.29 15.72
C LYS A 107 7.50 -3.51 16.43
#